data_AF-A0A5K1B3Y2-F1
#
_entry.id   AF-A0A5K1B3Y2-F1
#
_cell.length_a   1.000
_cell.length_b   1.000
_cell.length_c   1.000
_cell.angle_alpha   90.00
_cell.angle_beta   90.00
_cell.angle_gamma   90.00
#
_symmetry.space_group_name_H-M   'P 1'
#
loop_
_entity.id
_entity.type
_entity.pdbx_description
1 polymer ?
#
loop_
_entity_poly.entity_id
_entity_poly.type
_entity_poly.pdbx_seq_one_letter_code
_entity_poly.pdbx_strand_id
1 'polypeptide(L)' 'GELVSDDLVVGIIDEAIKKPSCQKGFILDGFPRTVVQAEK' A
#
# COMPACT_ATOMS: atom_id res chain seq x y z
N GLY A 1 -0.01 9.60 -18.11
CA GLY A 1 -0.15 8.58 -17.07
C GLY A 1 -0.78 9.25 -15.89
N GLU A 2 -2.04 8.94 -15.61
CA GLU A 2 -2.74 9.50 -14.46
C GLU A 2 -2.05 9.00 -13.20
N LEU A 3 -1.58 9.94 -12.38
CA LEU A 3 -1.03 9.65 -11.06
C LEU A 3 -2.19 9.17 -10.19
N VAL A 4 -2.18 7.87 -9.88
CA VAL A 4 -3.10 7.29 -8.90
C VAL A 4 -2.86 7.98 -7.57
N SER A 5 -3.92 8.50 -6.93
CA SER A 5 -3.80 9.20 -5.65
C SER A 5 -3.23 8.28 -4.56
N ASP A 6 -2.37 8.84 -3.71
CA ASP A 6 -1.77 8.12 -2.58
C ASP A 6 -2.83 7.43 -1.70
N ASP A 7 -3.97 8.10 -1.48
CA ASP A 7 -5.09 7.56 -0.70
C ASP A 7 -5.69 6.29 -1.31
N LEU A 8 -5.78 6.24 -2.64
CA LEU A 8 -6.30 5.07 -3.33
C LEU A 8 -5.31 3.90 -3.23
N VAL A 9 -4.01 4.17 -3.35
CA VAL A 9 -2.96 3.14 -3.20
C VAL A 9 -2.96 2.57 -1.78
N VAL A 10 -3.02 3.42 -0.77
CA VAL A 10 -3.07 3.01 0.65
C VAL A 10 -4.32 2.15 0.92
N GLY A 11 -5.48 2.54 0.39
CA GLY A 11 -6.71 1.75 0.53
C GLY A 11 -6.60 0.35 -0.08
N ILE A 12 -6.00 0.23 -1.27
CA ILE A 12 -5.79 -1.07 -1.93
C ILE A 12 -4.84 -1.96 -1.12
N ILE A 13 -3.75 -1.37 -0.58
CA ILE A 13 -2.78 -2.11 0.23
C ILE A 13 -3.41 -2.58 1.54
N ASP A 14 -4.18 -1.73 2.23
CA ASP A 14 -4.87 -2.08 3.48
C ASP A 14 -5.86 -3.25 3.28
N GLU A 15 -6.66 -3.22 2.21
CA GLU A 15 -7.54 -4.34 1.86
C GLU A 15 -6.76 -5.62 1.50
N ALA A 16 -5.61 -5.49 0.82
CA ALA A 16 -4.79 -6.62 0.43
C ALA A 16 -4.13 -7.31 1.64
N ILE A 17 -3.59 -6.54 2.59
CA ILE A 17 -2.93 -7.07 3.78
C ILE A 17 -3.90 -7.83 4.69
N LYS A 18 -5.19 -7.43 4.70
CA LYS A 18 -6.25 -8.14 5.45
C LYS A 18 -6.57 -9.54 4.90
N LYS A 19 -6.10 -9.88 3.69
CA LYS A 19 -6.34 -11.21 3.10
C LYS A 19 -5.56 -12.29 3.86
N PRO A 20 -6.11 -13.51 4.00
CA PRO A 20 -5.42 -14.63 4.66
C PRO A 20 -4.03 -14.94 4.06
N SER A 21 -3.84 -14.70 2.76
CA SER A 21 -2.56 -14.89 2.05
C SER A 21 -1.44 -14.00 2.57
N CYS A 22 -1.75 -12.84 3.16
CA CYS A 22 -0.78 -11.86 3.61
C CYS A 22 -0.47 -11.97 5.12
N GLN A 23 -1.13 -12.90 5.84
CA GLN A 23 -0.93 -13.08 7.28
C GLN A 23 0.48 -13.55 7.68
N LYS A 24 1.17 -14.26 6.78
CA LYS A 24 2.55 -14.71 7.01
C LYS A 24 3.59 -13.61 6.78
N GLY A 25 3.14 -12.43 6.38
CA GLY A 25 3.98 -11.32 5.96
C GLY A 25 3.77 -10.96 4.49
N PHE A 26 4.25 -9.78 4.13
CA PHE A 26 4.17 -9.22 2.79
C PHE A 26 5.40 -8.34 2.54
N ILE A 27 5.72 -8.11 1.28
CA ILE A 27 6.77 -7.20 0.84
C ILE A 27 6.10 -6.16 -0.06
N LEU A 28 6.27 -4.89 0.29
CA LEU A 28 5.81 -3.77 -0.54
C LEU A 28 6.97 -3.31 -1.40
N ASP A 29 6.96 -3.70 -2.68
CA ASP A 29 8.02 -3.31 -3.62
C ASP A 29 7.70 -1.95 -4.24
N GLY A 30 8.61 -0.99 -4.06
CA GLY A 30 8.44 0.37 -4.54
C GLY A 30 7.37 1.18 -3.80
N PHE A 31 7.04 0.82 -2.55
CA PHE A 31 6.20 1.60 -1.62
C PHE A 31 6.81 1.56 -0.21
N PRO A 32 6.77 2.66 0.56
CA PRO A 32 6.27 4.00 0.18
C PRO A 32 7.25 4.74 -0.75
N ARG A 33 6.73 5.52 -1.70
CA ARG A 33 7.51 6.37 -2.62
C ARG A 33 7.70 7.79 -2.09
N THR A 34 6.84 8.24 -1.19
CA THR A 34 6.88 9.57 -0.58
C THR A 34 6.82 9.45 0.94
N VAL A 35 7.30 10.47 1.65
CA VAL A 35 7.21 10.52 3.12
C VAL A 35 5.75 10.53 3.57
N VAL A 36 4.87 11.24 2.85
CA VAL A 36 3.43 11.33 3.16
C VAL A 36 2.76 9.94 3.13
N GLN A 37 3.18 9.05 2.23
CA GLN A 37 2.67 7.67 2.17
C GLN A 37 3.15 6.80 3.35
N ALA A 38 4.28 7.16 3.98
CA ALA A 38 4.87 6.42 5.11
C ALA A 38 4.30 6.87 6.47
N GLU A 39 3.81 8.10 6.56
CA GLU A 39 3.24 8.68 7.79
C GLU A 39 1.77 8.30 8.03
N LYS A 40 1.09 7.72 7.04
CA LYS A 40 -0.30 7.24 7.16
C LYS A 40 -0.36 5.83 7.70
#